data_AF-A0A959H429-F1
#
_entry.id   AF-A0A959H429-F1
#
_cell.length_a   1.000
_cell.length_b   1.000
_cell.length_c   1.000
_cell.angle_alpha   90.00
_cell.angle_beta   90.00
_cell.angle_gamma   90.00
#
_symmetry.space_group_name_H-M   'P 1'
#
loop_
_entity.id
_entity.type
_entity.pdbx_description
1 polymer ?
#
loop_
_entity_poly.entity_id
_entity_poly.type
_entity_poly.pdbx_seq_one_letter_code
_entity_poly.pdbx_strand_id
1 'polypeptide(L)'
;MKHPTPSKHLIVVGGPTASGKTAFAIRLARHFGTAILSADSRQFYRELNIGTAKPTEEELQQAPHYFINSLSIGEEYSVGDFERDAMQVLEDLFSRQDTAILVGGSGLYIKALCEGLDDFPDVPPAVRRQVEEEYRAKGLAHLQEELARTDPEYYQEVDRQNPHRLIRAVAVSRASGQPFSRFRKSARRPRPFTPIYLQLHWPRRELYRRINRRVEQMVAAGLLEEARSLYPERHLAALQTVGYQELFDHFDGTLSQEEAIALIQRNSRRYAKRQLTWYRRDGHWLLLRPDDRALALQYIEAVRNEGVSLQYHKEYAAAPARSQEAMEVRILKNSEIFAAINYSESKREALLEGPFMKQPDIWAGRLLLYQGALMADERRIFAFTALEDEPLDELFAIAEPGPGELPNWIASRREVFREKHSGGRVVGLAWK
;
A
#
# COMPACT_ATOMS: atom_id res chain seq x y z
N MET A 1 26.51 -6.64 -21.90
CA MET A 1 26.69 -7.31 -20.60
C MET A 1 25.38 -7.18 -19.85
N LYS A 2 24.71 -8.30 -19.50
CA LYS A 2 23.47 -8.26 -18.71
C LYS A 2 23.86 -7.91 -17.27
N HIS A 3 23.38 -6.80 -16.74
CA HIS A 3 23.49 -6.55 -15.31
C HIS A 3 22.75 -7.68 -14.58
N PRO A 4 23.38 -8.39 -13.63
CA PRO A 4 22.66 -9.38 -12.84
C PRO A 4 21.54 -8.66 -12.09
N THR A 5 20.32 -9.19 -12.19
CA THR A 5 19.21 -8.78 -11.34
C THR A 5 19.66 -8.86 -9.88
N PRO A 6 19.34 -7.87 -9.02
CA PRO A 6 19.67 -7.96 -7.60
C PRO A 6 19.10 -9.27 -7.05
N SER A 7 19.93 -10.10 -6.42
CA SER A 7 19.46 -11.33 -5.77
C SER A 7 18.52 -11.03 -4.59
N LYS A 8 18.62 -9.80 -4.04
CA LYS A 8 17.90 -9.35 -2.86
C LYS A 8 16.55 -8.73 -3.23
N HIS A 9 15.51 -9.15 -2.53
CA HIS A 9 14.13 -8.74 -2.77
C HIS A 9 13.48 -8.18 -1.50
N LEU A 10 12.83 -7.03 -1.63
CA LEU A 10 12.05 -6.42 -0.55
C LEU A 10 10.56 -6.55 -0.88
N ILE A 11 9.85 -7.45 -0.19
CA ILE A 11 8.41 -7.61 -0.37
C ILE A 11 7.71 -6.48 0.38
N VAL A 12 7.04 -5.60 -0.36
CA VAL A 12 6.35 -4.43 0.17
C VAL A 12 4.86 -4.72 0.26
N VAL A 13 4.34 -4.83 1.49
CA VAL A 13 2.92 -5.03 1.79
C VAL A 13 2.26 -3.70 2.18
N GLY A 14 1.60 -3.09 1.20
CA GLY A 14 0.82 -1.86 1.34
C GLY A 14 -0.69 -2.09 1.48
N GLY A 15 -1.42 -1.01 1.74
CA GLY A 15 -2.88 -1.00 1.81
C GLY A 15 -3.42 -0.07 2.91
N PRO A 16 -4.72 0.26 2.86
CA PRO A 16 -5.32 1.16 3.84
C PRO A 16 -5.33 0.58 5.25
N THR A 17 -5.55 1.42 6.25
CA THR A 17 -5.83 0.96 7.62
C THR A 17 -7.01 -0.04 7.65
N ALA A 18 -7.00 -0.98 8.58
CA ALA A 18 -7.95 -2.09 8.71
C ALA A 18 -8.00 -3.10 7.52
N SER A 19 -7.03 -3.08 6.59
CA SER A 19 -6.99 -4.04 5.48
C SER A 19 -6.42 -5.42 5.83
N GLY A 20 -5.78 -5.59 7.00
CA GLY A 20 -5.19 -6.86 7.44
C GLY A 20 -3.70 -7.05 7.12
N LYS A 21 -2.96 -5.96 6.90
CA LYS A 21 -1.53 -6.00 6.51
C LYS A 21 -0.65 -6.78 7.48
N THR A 22 -0.79 -6.54 8.80
CA THR A 22 0.03 -7.18 9.83
C THR A 22 -0.06 -8.71 9.74
N ALA A 23 -1.26 -9.26 9.85
CA ALA A 23 -1.48 -10.70 9.75
C ALA A 23 -0.98 -11.30 8.42
N PHE A 24 -1.14 -10.57 7.30
CA PHE A 24 -0.64 -11.00 6.00
C PHE A 24 0.89 -11.01 5.94
N ALA A 25 1.54 -9.95 6.43
CA ALA A 25 3.00 -9.84 6.51
C ALA A 25 3.61 -10.92 7.40
N ILE A 26 2.99 -11.23 8.55
CA ILE A 26 3.42 -12.34 9.43
C ILE A 26 3.37 -13.69 8.70
N ARG A 27 2.30 -13.97 7.95
CA ARG A 27 2.20 -15.20 7.15
C ARG A 27 3.30 -15.30 6.09
N LEU A 28 3.65 -14.19 5.46
CA LEU A 28 4.76 -14.13 4.50
C LEU A 28 6.11 -14.29 5.21
N ALA A 29 6.33 -13.63 6.33
CA ALA A 29 7.58 -13.69 7.09
C ALA A 29 7.88 -15.12 7.54
N ARG A 30 6.86 -15.84 8.04
CA ARG A 30 6.97 -17.25 8.40
C ARG A 30 7.24 -18.15 7.21
N HIS A 31 6.68 -17.84 6.04
CA HIS A 31 6.90 -18.62 4.82
C HIS A 31 8.34 -18.47 4.30
N PHE A 32 8.87 -17.25 4.28
CA PHE A 32 10.23 -16.97 3.79
C PHE A 32 11.31 -17.06 4.88
N GLY A 33 10.94 -17.33 6.14
CA GLY A 33 11.87 -17.37 7.25
C GLY A 33 12.59 -16.04 7.52
N THR A 34 11.90 -14.91 7.31
CA THR A 34 12.49 -13.56 7.33
C THR A 34 11.85 -12.64 8.36
N ALA A 35 12.35 -11.42 8.46
CA ALA A 35 11.88 -10.36 9.34
C ALA A 35 11.01 -9.32 8.61
N ILE A 36 10.26 -8.57 9.40
CA ILE A 36 9.34 -7.52 8.97
C ILE A 36 9.87 -6.16 9.43
N LEU A 37 9.93 -5.19 8.53
CA LEU A 37 10.16 -3.79 8.85
C LEU A 37 8.81 -3.07 8.82
N SER A 38 8.45 -2.40 9.91
CA SER A 38 7.25 -1.55 9.94
C SER A 38 7.52 -0.20 9.27
N ALA A 39 6.69 0.16 8.29
CA ALA A 39 6.59 1.49 7.69
C ALA A 39 5.28 2.17 8.12
N ASP A 40 5.01 2.16 9.42
CA ASP A 40 3.92 2.89 10.05
C ASP A 40 4.47 3.82 11.14
N SER A 41 4.56 5.11 10.80
CA SER A 41 5.20 6.14 11.62
C SER A 41 4.56 6.36 13.00
N ARG A 42 3.41 5.73 13.31
CA ARG A 42 2.80 5.80 14.63
C ARG A 42 3.08 4.57 15.48
N GLN A 43 3.36 3.42 14.87
CA GLN A 43 3.71 2.19 15.58
C GLN A 43 5.14 2.18 16.13
N PHE A 44 5.95 3.16 15.75
CA PHE A 44 7.32 3.33 16.24
C PHE A 44 7.36 3.66 17.74
N TYR A 45 6.33 4.35 18.24
CA TYR A 45 6.29 4.87 19.60
C TYR A 45 5.78 3.83 20.60
N ARG A 46 6.54 3.57 21.66
CA ARG A 46 6.23 2.59 22.72
C ARG A 46 4.90 2.87 23.40
N GLU A 47 4.60 4.14 23.62
CA GLU A 47 3.45 4.59 24.39
C GLU A 47 2.13 4.53 23.58
N LEU A 48 2.20 4.46 22.24
CA LEU A 48 1.02 4.47 21.38
C LEU A 48 0.66 3.05 20.93
N ASN A 49 -0.28 2.36 21.61
CA ASN A 49 -0.62 0.97 21.33
C ASN A 49 -2.00 0.83 20.66
N ILE A 50 -3.07 1.07 21.40
CA ILE A 50 -4.45 0.80 20.98
C ILE A 50 -4.83 1.72 19.84
N GLY A 51 -4.61 3.03 19.99
CA GLY A 51 -4.99 4.03 18.97
C GLY A 51 -4.28 3.87 17.62
N THR A 52 -3.12 3.21 17.60
CA THR A 52 -2.30 3.00 16.39
C THR A 52 -2.51 1.62 15.77
N ALA A 53 -3.33 0.76 16.38
CA ALA A 53 -3.45 -0.65 16.03
C ALA A 53 -2.08 -1.32 15.91
N LYS A 54 -1.20 -1.08 16.89
CA LYS A 54 0.08 -1.76 17.00
C LYS A 54 -0.15 -3.27 17.06
N PRO A 55 0.68 -4.09 16.39
CA PRO A 55 0.58 -5.54 16.52
C PRO A 55 0.61 -5.96 18.00
N THR A 56 -0.19 -6.95 18.37
CA THR A 56 -0.20 -7.46 19.74
C THR A 56 1.10 -8.21 20.04
N GLU A 57 1.38 -8.47 21.32
CA GLU A 57 2.55 -9.24 21.71
C GLU A 57 2.55 -10.65 21.07
N GLU A 58 1.37 -11.28 20.96
CA GLU A 58 1.22 -12.56 20.26
C GLU A 58 1.50 -12.47 18.76
N GLU A 59 1.21 -11.32 18.12
CA GLU A 59 1.56 -11.09 16.72
C GLU A 59 3.07 -10.81 16.56
N LEU A 60 3.67 -10.06 17.48
CA LEU A 60 5.10 -9.75 17.49
C LEU A 60 5.96 -11.01 17.72
N GLN A 61 5.49 -11.96 18.51
CA GLN A 61 6.18 -13.24 18.73
C GLN A 61 6.17 -14.18 17.51
N GLN A 62 5.29 -13.95 16.54
CA GLN A 62 5.18 -14.83 15.36
C GLN A 62 6.22 -14.56 14.27
N ALA A 63 6.87 -13.40 14.28
CA ALA A 63 7.95 -13.05 13.36
C ALA A 63 8.77 -11.86 13.92
N PRO A 64 10.08 -11.77 13.67
CA PRO A 64 10.86 -10.59 14.07
C PRO A 64 10.32 -9.31 13.40
N HIS A 65 10.11 -8.26 14.19
CA HIS A 65 9.66 -6.95 13.71
C HIS A 65 10.68 -5.86 14.06
N TYR A 66 11.02 -5.04 13.08
CA TYR A 66 11.81 -3.82 13.25
C TYR A 66 10.90 -2.59 13.23
N PHE A 67 11.37 -1.53 13.90
CA PHE A 67 10.71 -0.23 14.01
C PHE A 67 9.38 -0.22 14.77
N ILE A 68 8.98 -1.30 15.42
CA ILE A 68 7.87 -1.27 16.39
C ILE A 68 8.46 -1.05 17.77
N ASN A 69 7.89 -0.15 18.56
CA ASN A 69 8.39 0.17 19.91
C ASN A 69 9.86 0.66 19.95
N SER A 70 10.37 1.19 18.84
CA SER A 70 11.75 1.64 18.71
C SER A 70 12.00 3.03 19.31
N LEU A 71 10.94 3.84 19.50
CA LEU A 71 11.02 5.23 19.94
C LEU A 71 10.07 5.50 21.12
N SER A 72 10.35 6.56 21.88
CA SER A 72 9.42 7.22 22.78
C SER A 72 8.79 8.44 22.09
N ILE A 73 7.56 8.80 22.48
CA ILE A 73 6.83 9.95 21.90
C ILE A 73 7.55 11.31 21.98
N GLY A 74 8.54 11.45 22.88
CA GLY A 74 9.38 12.65 22.99
C GLY A 74 10.54 12.70 22.00
N GLU A 75 10.83 11.61 21.29
CA GLU A 75 11.94 11.54 20.34
C GLU A 75 11.51 12.08 18.97
N GLU A 76 12.33 12.99 18.41
CA GLU A 76 12.13 13.44 17.04
C GLU A 76 12.57 12.36 16.05
N TYR A 77 11.71 12.03 15.10
CA TYR A 77 12.02 11.04 14.07
C TYR A 77 11.40 11.43 12.73
N SER A 78 12.27 11.62 11.73
CA SER A 78 11.85 12.00 10.39
C SER A 78 11.77 10.79 9.46
N VAL A 79 11.17 11.00 8.28
CA VAL A 79 11.19 9.98 7.23
C VAL A 79 12.60 9.74 6.67
N GLY A 80 13.50 10.73 6.74
CA GLY A 80 14.90 10.57 6.36
C GLY A 80 15.67 9.71 7.35
N ASP A 81 15.35 9.83 8.65
CA ASP A 81 15.90 8.94 9.69
C ASP A 81 15.44 7.51 9.46
N PHE A 82 14.15 7.31 9.23
CA PHE A 82 13.61 6.00 8.86
C PHE A 82 14.31 5.39 7.64
N GLU A 83 14.49 6.16 6.55
CA GLU A 83 15.17 5.67 5.36
C GLU A 83 16.58 5.18 5.70
N ARG A 84 17.37 5.99 6.41
CA ARG A 84 18.75 5.68 6.77
C ARG A 84 18.83 4.44 7.66
N ASP A 85 18.03 4.40 8.72
CA ASP A 85 18.06 3.31 9.70
C ASP A 85 17.52 2.01 9.09
N ALA A 86 16.44 2.09 8.29
CA ALA A 86 15.89 0.92 7.59
C ALA A 86 16.85 0.37 6.53
N MET A 87 17.62 1.22 5.85
CA MET A 87 18.66 0.78 4.93
C MET A 87 19.77 -0.01 5.64
N GLN A 88 20.19 0.41 6.84
CA GLN A 88 21.15 -0.33 7.66
C GLN A 88 20.61 -1.69 8.11
N VAL A 89 19.35 -1.74 8.56
CA VAL A 89 18.67 -3.00 8.90
C VAL A 89 18.60 -3.92 7.68
N LEU A 90 18.25 -3.40 6.51
CA LEU A 90 18.19 -4.19 5.28
C LEU A 90 19.56 -4.70 4.84
N GLU A 91 20.62 -3.92 5.01
CA GLU A 91 21.99 -4.36 4.73
C GLU A 91 22.37 -5.58 5.59
N ASP A 92 22.12 -5.51 6.90
CA ASP A 92 22.37 -6.61 7.84
C ASP A 92 21.47 -7.83 7.56
N LEU A 93 20.17 -7.64 7.28
CA LEU A 93 19.29 -8.74 6.88
C LEU A 93 19.74 -9.38 5.57
N PHE A 94 20.05 -8.57 4.55
CA PHE A 94 20.45 -9.10 3.26
C PHE A 94 21.84 -9.75 3.27
N SER A 95 22.67 -9.52 4.29
CA SER A 95 23.90 -10.30 4.48
C SER A 95 23.64 -11.77 4.80
N ARG A 96 22.46 -12.11 5.35
CA ARG A 96 22.10 -13.46 5.83
C ARG A 96 21.01 -14.14 5.01
N GLN A 97 20.21 -13.38 4.25
CA GLN A 97 19.07 -13.88 3.48
C GLN A 97 18.83 -13.03 2.22
N ASP A 98 18.00 -13.53 1.31
CA ASP A 98 17.69 -12.85 0.03
C ASP A 98 16.36 -12.10 0.04
N THR A 99 15.59 -12.19 1.13
CA THR A 99 14.25 -11.63 1.20
C THR A 99 14.04 -10.95 2.54
N ALA A 100 13.40 -9.78 2.51
CA ALA A 100 12.90 -9.06 3.67
C ALA A 100 11.50 -8.54 3.35
N ILE A 101 10.73 -8.20 4.39
CA ILE A 101 9.36 -7.69 4.23
C ILE A 101 9.26 -6.28 4.80
N LEU A 102 8.70 -5.35 4.02
CA LEU A 102 8.29 -4.03 4.48
C LEU A 102 6.76 -4.00 4.56
N VAL A 103 6.18 -3.68 5.72
CA VAL A 103 4.73 -3.59 5.89
C VAL A 103 4.34 -2.21 6.37
N GLY A 104 3.34 -1.57 5.76
CA GLY A 104 2.95 -0.24 6.24
C GLY A 104 1.81 0.42 5.50
N GLY A 105 1.20 1.40 6.16
CA GLY A 105 0.19 2.28 5.58
C GLY A 105 0.72 3.67 5.20
N SER A 106 1.96 4.00 5.57
CA SER A 106 2.55 5.31 5.32
C SER A 106 3.29 5.32 3.98
N GLY A 107 2.57 5.67 2.92
CA GLY A 107 3.11 5.70 1.55
C GLY A 107 4.39 6.52 1.40
N LEU A 108 4.54 7.62 2.15
CA LEU A 108 5.78 8.41 2.14
C LEU A 108 6.99 7.63 2.69
N TYR A 109 6.82 6.80 3.71
CA TYR A 109 7.88 5.99 4.32
C TYR A 109 8.26 4.83 3.40
N ILE A 110 7.26 4.17 2.81
CA ILE A 110 7.47 3.14 1.79
C ILE A 110 8.26 3.73 0.61
N LYS A 111 7.83 4.89 0.10
CA LYS A 111 8.52 5.57 -1.00
C LYS A 111 9.95 5.94 -0.65
N ALA A 112 10.17 6.51 0.53
CA ALA A 112 11.50 6.88 0.98
C ALA A 112 12.44 5.67 0.93
N LEU A 113 12.02 4.54 1.52
CA LEU A 113 12.86 3.35 1.53
C LEU A 113 13.04 2.72 0.13
N CYS A 114 11.99 2.65 -0.68
CA CYS A 114 12.06 1.97 -1.97
C CYS A 114 12.65 2.82 -3.11
N GLU A 115 12.48 4.14 -3.07
CA GLU A 115 12.86 5.05 -4.16
C GLU A 115 13.89 6.11 -3.75
N GLY A 116 14.14 6.29 -2.46
CA GLY A 116 14.97 7.36 -1.93
C GLY A 116 14.20 8.67 -1.73
N LEU A 117 14.81 9.55 -0.94
CA LEU A 117 14.37 10.93 -0.80
C LEU A 117 15.29 11.87 -1.58
N ASP A 118 14.79 13.07 -1.90
CA ASP A 118 15.66 14.16 -2.35
C ASP A 118 16.52 14.64 -1.17
N ASP A 119 17.80 14.95 -1.42
CA ASP A 119 18.67 15.55 -0.41
C ASP A 119 18.28 17.02 -0.21
N PHE A 120 17.82 17.33 0.99
CA PHE A 120 17.60 18.70 1.43
C PHE A 120 18.68 19.09 2.44
N PRO A 121 19.11 20.36 2.45
CA PRO A 121 20.03 20.85 3.48
C PRO A 121 19.34 20.84 4.84
N ASP A 122 20.13 20.65 5.89
CA ASP A 122 19.65 20.77 7.27
C ASP A 122 19.12 22.18 7.52
N VAL A 123 17.92 22.25 8.08
CA VAL A 123 17.28 23.53 8.44
C VAL A 123 17.48 23.74 9.93
N PRO A 124 18.26 24.76 10.36
CA PRO A 124 18.46 25.02 11.78
C PRO A 124 17.11 25.25 12.49
N PRO A 125 16.90 24.69 13.70
CA PRO A 125 15.65 24.84 14.42
C PRO A 125 15.22 26.29 14.62
N ALA A 126 16.18 27.22 14.77
CA ALA A 126 15.91 28.65 14.87
C ALA A 126 15.23 29.23 13.61
N VAL A 127 15.69 28.85 12.41
CA VAL A 127 15.10 29.31 11.14
C VAL A 127 13.67 28.79 11.02
N ARG A 128 13.46 27.51 11.33
CA ARG A 128 12.12 26.92 11.30
C ARG A 128 11.17 27.59 12.30
N ARG A 129 11.60 27.80 13.54
CA ARG A 129 10.82 28.51 14.56
C ARG A 129 10.45 29.92 14.10
N GLN A 130 11.39 30.65 13.52
CA GLN A 130 11.13 31.99 12.99
C GLN A 130 10.05 31.97 11.90
N VAL A 131 10.12 31.06 10.94
CA VAL A 131 9.09 30.94 9.88
C VAL A 131 7.73 30.56 10.46
N GLU A 132 7.69 29.67 11.46
CA GLU A 132 6.46 29.29 12.16
C GLU A 132 5.87 30.44 12.97
N GLU A 133 6.69 31.27 13.62
CA GLU A 133 6.26 32.48 14.34
C GLU A 133 5.70 33.53 13.37
N GLU A 134 6.36 33.74 12.24
CA GLU A 134 5.86 34.64 11.18
C GLU A 134 4.53 34.16 10.62
N TYR A 135 4.36 32.85 10.43
CA TYR A 135 3.08 32.27 10.03
C TYR A 135 1.99 32.53 11.07
N ARG A 136 2.27 32.38 12.36
CA ARG A 136 1.30 32.66 13.43
C ARG A 136 0.93 34.15 13.49
N ALA A 137 1.91 35.04 13.29
CA ALA A 137 1.70 36.48 13.40
C ALA A 137 1.07 37.13 12.15
N LYS A 138 1.46 36.68 10.96
CA LYS A 138 1.11 37.31 9.67
C LYS A 138 0.22 36.45 8.78
N GLY A 139 0.01 35.19 9.15
CA GLY A 139 -0.85 34.27 8.44
C GLY A 139 -0.23 33.67 7.17
N LEU A 140 -1.07 32.95 6.43
CA LEU A 140 -0.68 32.16 5.25
C LEU A 140 -0.22 33.04 4.08
N ALA A 141 -0.84 34.20 3.89
CA ALA A 141 -0.56 35.11 2.78
C ALA A 141 0.92 35.54 2.78
N HIS A 142 1.48 35.83 3.96
CA HIS A 142 2.90 36.19 4.11
C HIS A 142 3.83 35.09 3.57
N LEU A 143 3.54 33.82 3.89
CA LEU A 143 4.33 32.69 3.36
C LEU A 143 4.16 32.50 1.85
N GLN A 144 2.95 32.74 1.33
CA GLN A 144 2.66 32.64 -0.10
C GLN A 144 3.42 33.71 -0.89
N GLU A 145 3.39 34.96 -0.43
CA GLU A 145 4.09 36.09 -1.05
C GLU A 145 5.60 35.87 -1.05
N GLU A 146 6.15 35.43 0.08
CA GLU A 146 7.57 35.15 0.16
C GLU A 146 7.97 34.02 -0.79
N LEU A 147 7.25 32.89 -0.77
CA LEU A 147 7.58 31.76 -1.63
C LEU A 147 7.43 32.12 -3.10
N ALA A 148 6.40 32.88 -3.48
CA ALA A 148 6.21 33.35 -4.85
C ALA A 148 7.39 34.19 -5.35
N ARG A 149 8.05 34.95 -4.46
CA ARG A 149 9.24 35.73 -4.78
C ARG A 149 10.52 34.90 -4.80
N THR A 150 10.71 34.01 -3.82
CA THR A 150 11.98 33.27 -3.65
C THR A 150 12.06 32.00 -4.49
N ASP A 151 10.92 31.38 -4.78
CA ASP A 151 10.82 30.13 -5.54
C ASP A 151 9.52 30.09 -6.37
N PRO A 152 9.45 30.85 -7.48
CA PRO A 152 8.26 30.91 -8.33
C PRO A 152 7.89 29.54 -8.94
N GLU A 153 8.88 28.69 -9.17
CA GLU A 153 8.70 27.34 -9.73
C GLU A 153 7.94 26.45 -8.74
N TYR A 154 8.44 26.29 -7.52
CA TYR A 154 7.75 25.49 -6.51
C TYR A 154 6.40 26.10 -6.12
N TYR A 155 6.27 27.43 -6.13
CA TYR A 155 5.01 28.12 -5.86
C TYR A 155 3.88 27.74 -6.84
N GLN A 156 4.21 27.36 -8.08
CA GLN A 156 3.22 26.89 -9.06
C GLN A 156 2.74 25.47 -8.79
N GLU A 157 3.58 24.62 -8.20
CA GLU A 157 3.28 23.22 -7.96
C GLU A 157 2.67 22.94 -6.58
N VAL A 158 3.09 23.72 -5.57
CA VAL A 158 2.73 23.47 -4.18
C VAL A 158 1.23 23.73 -3.94
N ASP A 159 0.65 22.96 -3.03
CA ASP A 159 -0.65 23.30 -2.47
C ASP A 159 -0.49 24.54 -1.59
N ARG A 160 -0.85 25.69 -2.15
CA ARG A 160 -0.72 27.01 -1.51
C ARG A 160 -1.60 27.16 -0.27
N GLN A 161 -2.58 26.28 -0.08
CA GLN A 161 -3.44 26.27 1.10
C GLN A 161 -2.88 25.38 2.22
N ASN A 162 -1.71 24.78 2.02
CA ASN A 162 -1.05 23.91 2.99
C ASN A 162 0.09 24.65 3.72
N PRO A 163 -0.13 25.18 4.93
CA PRO A 163 0.88 25.95 5.65
C PRO A 163 2.15 25.15 5.92
N HIS A 164 2.04 23.85 6.24
CA HIS A 164 3.22 23.03 6.51
C HIS A 164 4.15 22.90 5.30
N ARG A 165 3.60 22.83 4.08
CA ARG A 165 4.40 22.78 2.86
C ARG A 165 5.10 24.11 2.60
N LEU A 166 4.40 25.22 2.80
CA LEU A 166 4.97 26.56 2.63
C LEU A 166 6.04 26.84 3.68
N ILE A 167 5.78 26.55 4.96
CA ILE A 167 6.76 26.69 6.05
C ILE A 167 8.03 25.90 5.71
N ARG A 168 7.90 24.63 5.28
CA ARG A 168 9.06 23.82 4.91
C ARG A 168 9.84 24.45 3.76
N ALA A 169 9.17 24.87 2.69
CA ALA A 169 9.84 25.43 1.53
C ALA A 169 10.55 26.75 1.84
N VAL A 170 9.86 27.66 2.54
CA VAL A 170 10.45 28.93 2.98
C VAL A 170 11.63 28.68 3.92
N ALA A 171 11.50 27.77 4.90
CA ALA A 171 12.56 27.50 5.85
C ALA A 171 13.81 26.90 5.18
N VAL A 172 13.65 25.99 4.22
CA VAL A 172 14.76 25.47 3.40
C VAL A 172 15.37 26.57 2.54
N SER A 173 14.56 27.39 1.88
CA SER A 173 15.06 28.48 1.03
C SER A 173 15.87 29.50 1.82
N ARG A 174 15.41 29.85 3.03
CA ARG A 174 16.12 30.75 3.95
C ARG A 174 17.41 30.12 4.49
N ALA A 175 17.37 28.87 4.92
CA ALA A 175 18.53 28.20 5.51
C ALA A 175 19.65 27.97 4.49
N SER A 176 19.29 27.65 3.25
CA SER A 176 20.24 27.31 2.18
C SER A 176 20.63 28.48 1.28
N GLY A 177 19.83 29.56 1.27
CA GLY A 177 19.96 30.66 0.31
C GLY A 177 19.58 30.27 -1.13
N GLN A 178 19.03 29.08 -1.37
CA GLN A 178 18.66 28.56 -2.69
C GLN A 178 17.18 28.18 -2.73
N PRO A 179 16.49 28.28 -3.89
CA PRO A 179 15.09 27.87 -4.01
C PRO A 179 14.87 26.40 -3.61
N PHE A 180 13.72 26.09 -2.99
CA PHE A 180 13.32 24.74 -2.62
C PHE A 180 13.26 23.80 -3.84
N SER A 181 12.82 24.31 -4.99
CA SER A 181 12.74 23.56 -6.25
C SER A 181 14.10 22.99 -6.68
N ARG A 182 15.20 23.68 -6.38
CA ARG A 182 16.57 23.24 -6.72
C ARG A 182 16.95 21.90 -6.08
N PHE A 183 16.36 21.59 -4.93
CA PHE A 183 16.62 20.35 -4.20
C PHE A 183 15.68 19.21 -4.63
N ARG A 184 14.55 19.52 -5.27
CA ARG A 184 13.58 18.52 -5.76
C ARG A 184 14.02 17.92 -7.10
N LYS A 185 15.00 17.03 -7.05
CA LYS A 185 15.51 16.35 -8.26
C LYS A 185 14.56 15.26 -8.75
N SER A 186 13.66 14.77 -7.89
CA SER A 186 12.67 13.71 -8.20
C SER A 186 13.30 12.44 -8.79
N ALA A 187 14.60 12.24 -8.57
CA ALA A 187 15.34 11.11 -9.12
C ALA A 187 15.23 9.91 -8.17
N ARG A 188 14.84 8.76 -8.72
CA ARG A 188 14.89 7.50 -7.97
C ARG A 188 16.34 7.16 -7.65
N ARG A 189 16.65 6.94 -6.37
CA ARG A 189 17.96 6.44 -5.96
C ARG A 189 18.05 4.94 -6.24
N PRO A 190 19.16 4.44 -6.80
CA PRO A 190 19.40 3.00 -6.90
C PRO A 190 19.34 2.34 -5.51
N ARG A 191 18.67 1.19 -5.41
CA ARG A 191 18.61 0.37 -4.21
C ARG A 191 19.34 -0.96 -4.41
N PRO A 192 19.97 -1.53 -3.37
CA PRO A 192 20.65 -2.83 -3.44
C PRO A 192 19.67 -4.02 -3.44
N PHE A 193 18.38 -3.76 -3.66
CA PHE A 193 17.30 -4.75 -3.67
C PHE A 193 16.24 -4.36 -4.69
N THR A 194 15.46 -5.36 -5.10
CA THR A 194 14.29 -5.19 -5.97
C THR A 194 13.01 -5.18 -5.12
N PRO A 195 12.23 -4.07 -5.08
CA PRO A 195 10.95 -4.05 -4.39
C PRO A 195 9.88 -4.89 -5.13
N ILE A 196 9.09 -5.68 -4.39
CA ILE A 196 7.93 -6.42 -4.89
C ILE A 196 6.67 -5.85 -4.22
N TYR A 197 5.83 -5.14 -4.97
CA TYR A 197 4.71 -4.39 -4.41
C TYR A 197 3.41 -5.17 -4.36
N LEU A 198 2.90 -5.40 -3.16
CA LEU A 198 1.63 -6.06 -2.87
C LEU A 198 0.70 -5.07 -2.15
N GLN A 199 -0.52 -4.88 -2.65
CA GLN A 199 -1.50 -4.01 -2.01
C GLN A 199 -2.74 -4.80 -1.58
N LEU A 200 -2.98 -4.85 -0.27
CA LEU A 200 -4.22 -5.40 0.25
C LEU A 200 -5.40 -4.47 -0.05
N HIS A 201 -6.42 -5.03 -0.68
CA HIS A 201 -7.59 -4.33 -1.19
C HIS A 201 -8.89 -4.86 -0.58
N TRP A 202 -9.85 -3.94 -0.39
CA TRP A 202 -11.21 -4.22 0.04
C TRP A 202 -12.18 -3.32 -0.72
N PRO A 203 -13.37 -3.83 -1.13
CA PRO A 203 -14.46 -2.98 -1.57
C PRO A 203 -14.73 -1.89 -0.54
N ARG A 204 -14.96 -0.66 -1.00
CA ARG A 204 -15.05 0.52 -0.12
C ARG A 204 -16.04 0.35 1.03
N ARG A 205 -17.21 -0.24 0.75
CA ARG A 205 -18.25 -0.50 1.78
C ARG A 205 -17.78 -1.49 2.84
N GLU A 206 -17.03 -2.52 2.46
CA GLU A 206 -16.43 -3.48 3.41
C GLU A 206 -15.32 -2.82 4.22
N LEU A 207 -14.42 -2.08 3.57
CA LEU A 207 -13.34 -1.36 4.24
C LEU A 207 -13.89 -0.42 5.32
N TYR A 208 -14.95 0.32 5.02
CA TYR A 208 -15.56 1.25 5.98
C TYR A 208 -16.22 0.53 7.16
N ARG A 209 -16.90 -0.60 6.92
CA ARG A 209 -17.41 -1.45 8.00
C ARG A 209 -16.30 -1.96 8.90
N ARG A 210 -15.19 -2.43 8.31
CA ARG A 210 -14.01 -2.89 9.06
C ARG A 210 -13.38 -1.77 9.89
N ILE A 211 -13.26 -0.57 9.33
CA ILE A 211 -12.73 0.60 10.05
C ILE A 211 -13.62 0.93 11.25
N ASN A 212 -14.94 1.02 11.08
CA ASN A 212 -15.85 1.36 12.16
C ASN A 212 -15.81 0.32 13.29
N ARG A 213 -15.89 -0.97 12.93
CA ARG A 213 -15.77 -2.08 13.88
C ARG A 213 -14.44 -2.05 14.63
N ARG A 214 -13.34 -1.70 13.94
CA ARG A 214 -12.03 -1.59 14.58
C ARG A 214 -11.99 -0.47 15.62
N VAL A 215 -12.63 0.67 15.35
CA VAL A 215 -12.71 1.76 16.34
C VAL A 215 -13.54 1.33 17.55
N GLU A 216 -14.65 0.64 17.34
CA GLU A 216 -15.45 0.06 18.44
C GLU A 216 -14.61 -0.92 19.28
N GLN A 217 -13.81 -1.77 18.64
CA GLN A 217 -12.88 -2.68 19.32
C GLN A 217 -11.79 -1.94 20.10
N MET A 218 -11.24 -0.85 19.54
CA MET A 218 -10.25 -0.03 20.24
C MET A 218 -10.84 0.60 21.51
N VAL A 219 -12.06 1.15 21.41
CA VAL A 219 -12.77 1.72 22.56
C VAL A 219 -12.98 0.64 23.63
N ALA A 220 -13.47 -0.55 23.24
CA ALA A 220 -13.66 -1.67 24.15
C ALA A 220 -12.35 -2.19 24.77
N ALA A 221 -11.21 -2.01 24.09
CA ALA A 221 -9.88 -2.42 24.56
C ALA A 221 -9.20 -1.39 25.47
N GLY A 222 -9.84 -0.24 25.75
CA GLY A 222 -9.30 0.78 26.64
C GLY A 222 -8.62 1.96 25.95
N LEU A 223 -9.04 2.31 24.73
CA LEU A 223 -8.50 3.47 24.00
C LEU A 223 -8.65 4.78 24.79
N LEU A 224 -9.73 4.94 25.56
CA LEU A 224 -9.99 6.17 26.31
C LEU A 224 -8.98 6.33 27.45
N GLU A 225 -8.66 5.23 28.13
CA GLU A 225 -7.68 5.16 29.21
C GLU A 225 -6.27 5.43 28.69
N GLU A 226 -5.89 4.80 27.56
CA GLU A 226 -4.61 5.08 26.88
C GLU A 226 -4.51 6.57 26.52
N ALA A 227 -5.51 7.12 25.84
CA ALA A 227 -5.52 8.52 25.45
C ALA A 227 -5.48 9.46 26.68
N ARG A 228 -6.21 9.14 27.75
CA ARG A 228 -6.22 9.95 28.98
C ARG A 228 -4.84 9.96 29.65
N SER A 229 -4.12 8.85 29.65
CA SER A 229 -2.76 8.79 30.19
C SER A 229 -1.76 9.66 29.41
N LEU A 230 -2.00 9.87 28.11
CA LEU A 230 -1.14 10.63 27.19
C LEU A 230 -1.59 12.08 26.99
N TYR A 231 -2.72 12.47 27.55
CA TYR A 231 -3.29 13.81 27.42
C TYR A 231 -2.38 14.95 27.93
N PRO A 232 -1.56 14.79 29.00
CA PRO A 232 -0.56 15.79 29.37
C PRO A 232 0.41 16.12 28.21
N GLU A 233 0.76 15.11 27.42
CA GLU A 233 1.71 15.20 26.32
C GLU A 233 1.05 15.52 24.96
N ARG A 234 -0.25 15.87 24.92
CA ARG A 234 -1.03 16.07 23.70
C ARG A 234 -0.42 17.04 22.67
N HIS A 235 0.47 17.93 23.10
CA HIS A 235 1.16 18.89 22.24
C HIS A 235 2.23 18.25 21.34
N LEU A 236 2.67 17.02 21.63
CA LEU A 236 3.70 16.31 20.86
C LEU A 236 3.20 15.85 19.49
N ALA A 237 4.07 15.91 18.48
CA ALA A 237 3.75 15.58 17.08
C ALA A 237 3.34 14.11 16.87
N ALA A 238 3.79 13.20 17.74
CA ALA A 238 3.39 11.79 17.74
C ALA A 238 1.88 11.62 18.01
N LEU A 239 1.33 12.46 18.91
CA LEU A 239 -0.07 12.46 19.35
C LEU A 239 -1.01 13.28 18.47
N GLN A 240 -0.45 14.04 17.51
CA GLN A 240 -1.21 14.74 16.47
C GLN A 240 -1.68 13.74 15.40
N THR A 241 -2.54 12.80 15.79
CA THR A 241 -3.04 11.73 14.92
C THR A 241 -4.47 11.31 15.26
N VAL A 242 -5.13 10.67 14.28
CA VAL A 242 -6.52 10.21 14.39
C VAL A 242 -6.65 9.19 15.52
N GLY A 243 -7.67 9.32 16.35
CA GLY A 243 -7.87 8.51 17.55
C GLY A 243 -7.60 9.32 18.81
N TYR A 244 -6.47 10.02 18.86
CA TYR A 244 -6.04 10.76 20.06
C TYR A 244 -6.57 12.19 20.06
N GLN A 245 -6.44 12.93 18.95
CA GLN A 245 -6.92 14.31 18.85
C GLN A 245 -8.40 14.44 19.20
N GLU A 246 -9.24 13.56 18.64
CA GLU A 246 -10.67 13.56 18.91
C GLU A 246 -11.01 13.26 20.38
N LEU A 247 -10.21 12.42 21.06
CA LEU A 247 -10.40 12.13 22.48
C LEU A 247 -9.89 13.27 23.36
N PHE A 248 -8.84 13.98 22.94
CA PHE A 248 -8.38 15.18 23.64
C PHE A 248 -9.43 16.29 23.59
N ASP A 249 -10.06 16.50 22.43
CA ASP A 249 -11.19 17.43 22.29
C ASP A 249 -12.34 17.06 23.24
N HIS A 250 -12.60 15.75 23.44
CA HIS A 250 -13.57 15.28 24.44
C HIS A 250 -13.12 15.57 25.88
N PHE A 251 -11.85 15.34 26.21
CA PHE A 251 -11.32 15.63 27.55
C PHE A 251 -11.29 17.14 27.86
N ASP A 252 -11.18 17.98 26.83
CA ASP A 252 -11.32 19.44 26.90
C ASP A 252 -12.79 19.89 27.09
N GLY A 253 -13.75 18.98 27.03
CA GLY A 253 -15.18 19.28 27.14
C GLY A 253 -15.78 19.90 25.88
N THR A 254 -15.06 19.91 24.75
CA THR A 254 -15.54 20.48 23.49
C THR A 254 -16.43 19.53 22.70
N LEU A 255 -16.36 18.23 23.00
CA LEU A 255 -17.14 17.17 22.37
C LEU A 255 -17.66 16.17 23.42
N SER A 256 -18.82 15.56 23.15
CA SER A 256 -19.23 14.36 23.88
C SER A 256 -18.35 13.17 23.50
N GLN A 257 -18.32 12.14 24.36
CA GLN A 257 -17.58 10.90 24.08
C GLN A 257 -18.09 10.23 22.79
N GLU A 258 -19.40 10.25 22.57
CA GLU A 258 -20.06 9.66 21.39
C GLU A 258 -19.68 10.41 20.12
N GLU A 259 -19.63 11.75 20.20
CA GLU A 259 -19.19 12.61 19.10
C GLU A 259 -17.72 12.35 18.75
N ALA A 260 -16.84 12.27 19.75
CA ALA A 260 -15.43 11.94 19.56
C ALA A 260 -15.27 10.58 18.85
N ILE A 261 -15.95 9.53 19.31
CA ILE A 261 -15.89 8.20 18.68
C ILE A 261 -16.39 8.25 17.23
N ALA A 262 -17.49 8.95 16.95
CA ALA A 262 -18.01 9.12 15.59
C ALA A 262 -17.00 9.86 14.68
N LEU A 263 -16.29 10.85 15.23
CA LEU A 263 -15.22 11.56 14.53
C LEU A 263 -14.02 10.67 14.25
N ILE A 264 -13.58 9.84 15.19
CA ILE A 264 -12.49 8.87 14.99
C ILE A 264 -12.83 7.93 13.84
N GLN A 265 -14.05 7.39 13.80
CA GLN A 265 -14.50 6.56 12.69
C GLN A 265 -14.48 7.31 11.36
N ARG A 266 -15.02 8.54 11.32
CA ARG A 266 -15.03 9.40 10.12
C ARG A 266 -13.63 9.73 9.62
N ASN A 267 -12.75 10.16 10.50
CA ASN A 267 -11.41 10.60 10.19
C ASN A 267 -10.51 9.40 9.82
N SER A 268 -10.73 8.22 10.41
CA SER A 268 -10.12 6.96 9.97
C SER A 268 -10.51 6.58 8.55
N ARG A 269 -11.80 6.74 8.16
CA ARG A 269 -12.24 6.54 6.77
C ARG A 269 -11.61 7.56 5.81
N ARG A 270 -11.46 8.82 6.23
CA ARG A 270 -10.76 9.86 5.46
C ARG A 270 -9.27 9.53 5.29
N TYR A 271 -8.62 9.02 6.34
CA TYR A 271 -7.24 8.56 6.28
C TYR A 271 -7.07 7.38 5.32
N ALA A 272 -7.93 6.36 5.41
CA ALA A 272 -7.96 5.25 4.46
C ALA A 272 -8.15 5.70 3.00
N LYS A 273 -9.02 6.70 2.77
CA LYS A 273 -9.19 7.31 1.43
C LYS A 273 -7.89 7.94 0.94
N ARG A 274 -7.18 8.70 1.79
CA ARG A 274 -5.88 9.30 1.43
C ARG A 274 -4.83 8.24 1.10
N GLN A 275 -4.78 7.14 1.87
CA GLN A 275 -3.88 6.01 1.58
C GLN A 275 -4.20 5.40 0.22
N LEU A 276 -5.48 5.13 -0.08
CA LEU A 276 -5.89 4.60 -1.39
C LEU A 276 -5.56 5.57 -2.54
N THR A 277 -5.72 6.89 -2.33
CA THR A 277 -5.30 7.89 -3.31
C THR A 277 -3.79 7.86 -3.56
N TRP A 278 -3.00 7.61 -2.52
CA TRP A 278 -1.54 7.46 -2.65
C TRP A 278 -1.19 6.25 -3.54
N TYR A 279 -1.75 5.06 -3.25
CA TYR A 279 -1.46 3.84 -4.01
C TYR A 279 -1.90 3.88 -5.48
N ARG A 280 -2.93 4.68 -5.81
CA ARG A 280 -3.40 4.84 -7.20
C ARG A 280 -2.44 5.60 -8.11
N ARG A 281 -1.44 6.29 -7.54
CA ARG A 281 -0.49 7.10 -8.32
C ARG A 281 0.60 6.24 -8.97
N ASP A 282 0.96 5.15 -8.31
CA ASP A 282 2.09 4.31 -8.72
C ASP A 282 1.55 3.00 -9.28
N GLY A 283 1.63 2.83 -10.60
CA GLY A 283 1.06 1.69 -11.30
C GLY A 283 1.88 0.42 -11.17
N HIS A 284 2.27 -0.01 -9.97
CA HIS A 284 3.14 -1.20 -9.79
C HIS A 284 2.64 -2.20 -8.72
N TRP A 285 1.47 -1.96 -8.10
CA TRP A 285 0.97 -2.76 -6.98
C TRP A 285 0.08 -3.92 -7.43
N LEU A 286 0.45 -5.17 -7.09
CA LEU A 286 -0.48 -6.29 -7.22
C LEU A 286 -1.60 -6.17 -6.19
N LEU A 287 -2.85 -6.04 -6.64
CA LEU A 287 -4.02 -5.97 -5.77
C LEU A 287 -4.40 -7.36 -5.25
N LEU A 288 -4.55 -7.51 -3.93
CA LEU A 288 -4.84 -8.78 -3.26
C LEU A 288 -5.93 -8.62 -2.20
N ARG A 289 -6.80 -9.61 -2.03
CA ARG A 289 -7.53 -9.83 -0.78
C ARG A 289 -6.59 -10.46 0.25
N PRO A 290 -6.84 -10.30 1.56
CA PRO A 290 -5.98 -10.93 2.58
C PRO A 290 -5.89 -12.45 2.51
N ASP A 291 -6.86 -13.10 1.86
CA ASP A 291 -6.94 -14.54 1.71
C ASP A 291 -6.25 -15.04 0.43
N ASP A 292 -5.81 -14.13 -0.47
CA ASP A 292 -5.12 -14.45 -1.73
C ASP A 292 -3.63 -14.80 -1.51
N ARG A 293 -3.32 -15.63 -0.51
CA ARG A 293 -1.95 -16.01 -0.15
C ARG A 293 -1.24 -16.75 -1.27
N ALA A 294 -1.92 -17.72 -1.90
CA ALA A 294 -1.34 -18.50 -2.99
C ALA A 294 -0.93 -17.61 -4.17
N LEU A 295 -1.80 -16.68 -4.57
CA LEU A 295 -1.51 -15.67 -5.58
C LEU A 295 -0.28 -14.83 -5.22
N ALA A 296 -0.21 -14.36 -3.98
CA ALA A 296 0.90 -13.54 -3.52
C ALA A 296 2.24 -14.29 -3.63
N LEU A 297 2.28 -15.56 -3.18
CA LEU A 297 3.48 -16.38 -3.24
C LEU A 297 3.91 -16.66 -4.68
N GLN A 298 2.96 -17.00 -5.56
CA GLN A 298 3.22 -17.20 -6.98
C GLN A 298 3.80 -15.94 -7.64
N TYR A 299 3.22 -14.77 -7.35
CA TYR A 299 3.72 -13.50 -7.86
C TYR A 299 5.15 -13.20 -7.38
N ILE A 300 5.40 -13.36 -6.08
CA ILE A 300 6.73 -13.15 -5.50
C ILE A 300 7.76 -14.06 -6.18
N GLU A 301 7.46 -15.35 -6.33
CA GLU A 301 8.37 -16.30 -6.97
C GLU A 301 8.60 -15.99 -8.45
N ALA A 302 7.58 -15.55 -9.19
CA ALA A 302 7.74 -15.14 -10.58
C ALA A 302 8.64 -13.89 -10.70
N VAL A 303 8.51 -12.91 -9.81
CA VAL A 303 9.39 -11.73 -9.79
C VAL A 303 10.83 -12.14 -9.47
N ARG A 304 11.02 -13.00 -8.47
CA ARG A 304 12.35 -13.45 -8.01
C ARG A 304 13.09 -14.29 -9.06
N ASN A 305 12.40 -15.24 -9.68
CA ASN A 305 13.03 -16.24 -10.54
C ASN A 305 13.06 -15.83 -12.02
N GLU A 306 12.06 -15.08 -12.47
CA GLU A 306 11.87 -14.80 -13.89
C GLU A 306 12.00 -13.30 -14.25
N GLY A 307 12.20 -12.42 -13.25
CA GLY A 307 12.32 -10.98 -13.47
C GLY A 307 11.01 -10.35 -13.96
N VAL A 308 9.87 -10.93 -13.59
CA VAL A 308 8.55 -10.43 -13.96
C VAL A 308 8.17 -9.23 -13.10
N SER A 309 7.51 -8.23 -13.67
CA SER A 309 6.97 -7.08 -12.92
C SER A 309 5.63 -6.60 -13.52
N LEU A 310 4.91 -5.75 -12.78
CA LEU A 310 3.63 -5.19 -13.22
C LEU A 310 3.76 -3.70 -13.51
N GLN A 311 3.08 -3.26 -14.56
CA GLN A 311 2.88 -1.86 -14.90
C GLN A 311 1.42 -1.61 -15.27
N TYR A 312 0.73 -0.84 -14.44
CA TYR A 312 -0.64 -0.40 -14.70
C TYR A 312 -0.61 0.88 -15.53
N HIS A 313 -1.28 0.86 -16.68
CA HIS A 313 -1.49 2.01 -17.55
C HIS A 313 -2.96 2.43 -17.50
N LYS A 314 -3.21 3.73 -17.33
CA LYS A 314 -4.55 4.31 -17.40
C LYS A 314 -4.65 5.15 -18.66
N GLU A 315 -5.46 4.70 -19.61
CA GLU A 315 -5.83 5.54 -20.74
C GLU A 315 -7.06 6.37 -20.35
N TYR A 316 -6.92 7.70 -20.44
CA TYR A 316 -8.05 8.61 -20.42
C TYR A 316 -8.50 8.80 -21.86
N ALA A 317 -9.65 8.21 -22.24
CA ALA A 317 -10.22 8.42 -23.56
C ALA A 317 -10.51 9.93 -23.77
N ALA A 318 -9.90 10.52 -24.78
CA ALA A 318 -10.08 11.93 -25.14
C ALA A 318 -11.38 12.16 -25.93
N ALA A 319 -12.55 12.23 -25.26
CA ALA A 319 -13.80 12.75 -25.83
C ALA A 319 -14.93 12.87 -24.77
N PRO A 320 -15.96 13.72 -24.96
CA PRO A 320 -16.84 14.17 -23.90
C PRO A 320 -17.98 13.17 -23.64
N ALA A 321 -17.65 12.05 -23.00
CA ALA A 321 -18.62 11.24 -22.30
C ALA A 321 -17.99 10.84 -20.97
N ARG A 322 -18.54 11.36 -19.87
CA ARG A 322 -18.27 10.82 -18.54
C ARG A 322 -18.46 9.29 -18.60
N SER A 323 -17.49 8.56 -18.05
CA SER A 323 -17.57 7.15 -17.60
C SER A 323 -17.09 6.01 -18.51
N GLN A 324 -15.85 6.05 -19.01
CA GLN A 324 -15.08 4.81 -19.25
C GLN A 324 -13.61 5.00 -18.83
N GLU A 325 -13.26 4.59 -17.61
CA GLU A 325 -11.87 4.34 -17.23
C GLU A 325 -11.52 2.93 -17.72
N ALA A 326 -10.58 2.82 -18.67
CA ALA A 326 -9.94 1.56 -19.01
C ALA A 326 -8.59 1.48 -18.29
N MET A 327 -8.36 0.37 -17.59
CA MET A 327 -7.12 0.11 -16.85
C MET A 327 -6.41 -1.08 -17.49
N GLU A 328 -5.30 -0.82 -18.16
CA GLU A 328 -4.46 -1.87 -18.74
C GLU A 328 -3.41 -2.29 -17.69
N VAL A 329 -3.24 -3.59 -17.48
CA VAL A 329 -2.17 -4.16 -16.65
C VAL A 329 -1.17 -4.83 -17.57
N ARG A 330 0.00 -4.22 -17.73
CA ARG A 330 1.11 -4.80 -18.47
C ARG A 330 1.96 -5.65 -17.52
N ILE A 331 2.17 -6.89 -17.91
CA ILE A 331 3.16 -7.79 -17.31
C ILE A 331 4.44 -7.58 -18.09
N LEU A 332 5.49 -7.14 -17.41
CA LEU A 332 6.79 -6.89 -17.99
C LEU A 332 7.74 -8.04 -17.63
N LYS A 333 8.55 -8.49 -18.58
CA LYS A 333 9.69 -9.39 -18.35
C LYS A 333 10.94 -8.74 -18.93
N ASN A 334 11.98 -8.55 -18.11
CA ASN A 334 13.19 -7.82 -18.52
C ASN A 334 12.90 -6.42 -19.12
N SER A 335 11.91 -5.70 -18.57
CA SER A 335 11.46 -4.38 -19.04
C SER A 335 10.76 -4.37 -20.42
N GLU A 336 10.48 -5.53 -21.00
CA GLU A 336 9.67 -5.66 -22.22
C GLU A 336 8.25 -6.12 -21.86
N ILE A 337 7.24 -5.63 -22.58
CA ILE A 337 5.85 -6.08 -22.39
C ILE A 337 5.75 -7.54 -22.80
N PHE A 338 5.58 -8.40 -21.79
CA PHE A 338 5.40 -9.83 -21.94
C PHE A 338 3.93 -10.17 -22.22
N ALA A 339 3.01 -9.52 -21.51
CA ALA A 339 1.57 -9.63 -21.72
C ALA A 339 0.85 -8.35 -21.26
N ALA A 340 -0.35 -8.08 -21.78
CA ALA A 340 -1.20 -6.99 -21.31
C ALA A 340 -2.61 -7.49 -21.02
N ILE A 341 -3.21 -7.01 -19.93
CA ILE A 341 -4.58 -7.31 -19.50
C ILE A 341 -5.40 -6.03 -19.52
N ASN A 342 -6.39 -5.93 -20.38
CA ASN A 342 -7.30 -4.77 -20.42
C ASN A 342 -8.47 -4.96 -19.47
N TYR A 343 -8.59 -4.11 -18.44
CA TYR A 343 -9.71 -4.08 -17.50
C TYR A 343 -10.68 -2.95 -17.85
N SER A 344 -11.91 -3.30 -18.20
CA SER A 344 -13.01 -2.36 -18.44
C SER A 344 -14.04 -2.46 -17.32
N GLU A 345 -14.27 -1.35 -16.60
CA GLU A 345 -15.32 -1.27 -15.56
C GLU A 345 -16.73 -1.49 -16.15
N SER A 346 -16.91 -1.19 -17.45
CA SER A 346 -18.17 -1.35 -18.18
C SER A 346 -18.41 -2.76 -18.71
N LYS A 347 -17.38 -3.62 -18.78
CA LYS A 347 -17.51 -5.00 -19.29
C LYS A 347 -17.16 -6.11 -18.33
N ARG A 348 -16.47 -5.89 -17.20
CA ARG A 348 -16.05 -6.97 -16.25
C ARG A 348 -15.43 -8.21 -16.95
N GLU A 349 -14.90 -8.02 -18.15
CA GLU A 349 -14.20 -9.01 -18.96
C GLU A 349 -12.79 -8.45 -19.13
N ALA A 350 -11.78 -9.30 -18.95
CA ALA A 350 -10.41 -8.90 -19.18
C ALA A 350 -9.86 -9.60 -20.42
N LEU A 351 -9.35 -8.79 -21.36
CA LEU A 351 -8.82 -9.23 -22.66
C LEU A 351 -7.29 -9.23 -22.63
N LEU A 352 -6.68 -10.29 -23.18
CA LEU A 352 -5.24 -10.45 -23.31
C LEU A 352 -4.78 -10.05 -24.71
N GLU A 353 -3.77 -9.19 -24.82
CA GLU A 353 -3.18 -8.76 -26.10
C GLU A 353 -1.64 -8.83 -26.05
N GLY A 354 -0.98 -9.33 -27.11
CA GLY A 354 0.49 -9.39 -27.20
C GLY A 354 1.07 -10.13 -28.43
N PRO A 355 2.23 -9.70 -28.98
CA PRO A 355 2.79 -10.20 -30.25
C PRO A 355 3.48 -11.58 -30.18
N PHE A 356 3.75 -12.14 -28.99
CA PHE A 356 4.47 -13.41 -28.81
C PHE A 356 3.58 -14.67 -28.84
N MET A 357 2.38 -14.58 -29.41
CA MET A 357 1.40 -15.67 -29.61
C MET A 357 1.88 -16.85 -30.51
N LYS A 358 3.18 -16.95 -30.84
CA LYS A 358 3.73 -17.95 -31.79
C LYS A 358 5.07 -18.58 -31.39
N GLN A 359 5.46 -18.58 -30.12
CA GLN A 359 6.63 -19.37 -29.66
C GLN A 359 6.22 -20.38 -28.57
N PRO A 360 6.47 -21.69 -28.76
CA PRO A 360 6.08 -22.72 -27.77
C PRO A 360 6.87 -22.70 -26.45
N ASP A 361 7.95 -21.92 -26.35
CA ASP A 361 8.94 -22.10 -25.27
C ASP A 361 8.96 -21.02 -24.18
N ILE A 362 7.91 -20.18 -24.06
CA ILE A 362 7.92 -19.13 -23.02
C ILE A 362 7.13 -19.56 -21.78
N TRP A 363 7.84 -20.19 -20.86
CA TRP A 363 7.51 -20.51 -19.47
C TRP A 363 7.21 -19.27 -18.60
N ALA A 364 6.28 -18.40 -18.99
CA ALA A 364 5.82 -17.27 -18.19
C ALA A 364 4.30 -17.33 -17.95
N GLY A 365 3.77 -18.56 -17.90
CA GLY A 365 2.41 -18.90 -17.52
C GLY A 365 2.18 -19.05 -16.01
N ARG A 366 2.97 -18.40 -15.15
CA ARG A 366 2.83 -18.47 -13.68
C ARG A 366 2.18 -17.23 -13.02
N LEU A 367 1.63 -16.29 -13.81
CA LEU A 367 1.00 -15.06 -13.30
C LEU A 367 -0.47 -14.86 -13.70
N LEU A 368 -1.11 -15.85 -14.34
CA LEU A 368 -2.49 -15.71 -14.83
C LEU A 368 -3.49 -16.31 -13.84
N LEU A 369 -3.57 -15.74 -12.65
CA LEU A 369 -4.69 -15.97 -11.73
C LEU A 369 -5.82 -15.00 -12.08
N TYR A 370 -6.66 -15.39 -13.02
CA TYR A 370 -7.92 -14.73 -13.28
C TYR A 370 -8.94 -15.14 -12.21
N GLN A 371 -9.08 -14.35 -11.13
CA GLN A 371 -10.31 -14.36 -10.33
C GLN A 371 -11.43 -13.65 -11.13
N GLY A 372 -11.97 -14.34 -12.13
CA GLY A 372 -13.22 -13.96 -12.77
C GLY A 372 -14.39 -14.60 -12.05
N ALA A 373 -14.94 -13.94 -11.01
CA ALA A 373 -16.25 -14.33 -10.50
C ALA A 373 -17.31 -13.97 -11.56
N LEU A 374 -17.63 -14.91 -12.44
CA LEU A 374 -18.74 -14.79 -13.39
C LEU A 374 -20.04 -14.71 -12.59
N MET A 375 -20.69 -13.54 -12.65
CA MET A 375 -22.04 -13.30 -12.11
C MET A 375 -22.98 -13.22 -13.31
N ALA A 376 -23.52 -14.36 -13.72
CA ALA A 376 -24.74 -14.41 -14.53
C ALA A 376 -25.81 -15.07 -13.66
N ASP A 377 -26.87 -14.33 -13.35
CA ASP A 377 -28.05 -14.78 -12.60
C ASP A 377 -27.80 -15.46 -11.24
N GLU A 378 -27.16 -14.71 -10.33
CA GLU A 378 -26.94 -15.07 -8.90
C GLU A 378 -26.08 -16.33 -8.64
N ARG A 379 -25.33 -16.83 -9.62
CA ARG A 379 -24.52 -18.05 -9.46
C ARG A 379 -23.04 -17.79 -9.79
N ARG A 380 -22.15 -18.39 -8.99
CA ARG A 380 -20.69 -18.26 -9.11
C ARG A 380 -20.12 -19.50 -9.79
N ILE A 381 -19.42 -19.33 -10.91
CA ILE A 381 -18.61 -20.40 -11.52
C ILE A 381 -17.15 -19.95 -11.48
N PHE A 382 -16.26 -20.85 -11.07
CA PHE A 382 -14.83 -20.60 -10.97
C PHE A 382 -14.10 -21.34 -12.10
N ALA A 383 -13.17 -20.65 -12.77
CA ALA A 383 -12.34 -21.22 -13.83
C ALA A 383 -10.89 -21.23 -13.37
N PHE A 384 -10.21 -22.36 -13.60
CA PHE A 384 -8.81 -22.55 -13.25
C PHE A 384 -8.04 -23.07 -14.47
N THR A 385 -6.78 -22.68 -14.57
CA THR A 385 -5.82 -23.31 -15.49
C THR A 385 -4.84 -24.10 -14.64
N ALA A 386 -4.69 -25.40 -14.92
CA ALA A 386 -3.82 -26.29 -14.15
C ALA A 386 -2.77 -26.91 -15.08
N LEU A 387 -1.52 -26.99 -14.63
CA LEU A 387 -0.49 -27.78 -15.31
C LEU A 387 -0.69 -29.26 -14.95
N GLU A 388 -0.36 -30.15 -15.89
CA GLU A 388 -0.42 -31.60 -15.65
C GLU A 388 0.42 -31.97 -14.42
N ASP A 389 -0.16 -32.86 -13.59
CA ASP A 389 0.38 -33.51 -12.39
C ASP A 389 0.12 -32.88 -11.00
N GLU A 390 -0.70 -31.82 -10.87
CA GLU A 390 -1.19 -31.34 -9.56
C GLU A 390 -2.48 -32.07 -9.08
N PRO A 391 -2.63 -32.41 -7.78
CA PRO A 391 -3.86 -33.00 -7.25
C PRO A 391 -5.02 -31.99 -7.29
N LEU A 392 -5.89 -32.13 -8.30
CA LEU A 392 -7.07 -31.27 -8.54
C LEU A 392 -8.04 -31.17 -7.36
N ASP A 393 -8.05 -32.16 -6.46
CA ASP A 393 -8.91 -32.16 -5.28
C ASP A 393 -8.61 -31.00 -4.32
N GLU A 394 -7.35 -30.53 -4.26
CA GLU A 394 -6.97 -29.36 -3.46
C GLU A 394 -7.41 -28.05 -4.12
N LEU A 395 -7.37 -27.96 -5.45
CA LEU A 395 -7.80 -26.79 -6.22
C LEU A 395 -9.32 -26.56 -6.10
N PHE A 396 -10.11 -27.64 -6.15
CA PHE A 396 -11.57 -27.56 -6.07
C PHE A 396 -12.14 -27.53 -4.64
N ALA A 397 -11.32 -27.65 -3.59
CA ALA A 397 -11.75 -27.58 -2.19
C ALA A 397 -12.01 -26.14 -1.70
N ILE A 398 -11.60 -25.13 -2.46
CA ILE A 398 -11.61 -23.71 -2.03
C ILE A 398 -12.97 -23.02 -2.28
N ALA A 399 -13.89 -23.64 -3.03
CA ALA A 399 -15.21 -23.06 -3.28
C ALA A 399 -16.28 -24.12 -3.56
N GLU A 400 -17.35 -24.13 -2.77
CA GLU A 400 -18.62 -24.79 -3.14
C GLU A 400 -19.57 -23.76 -3.78
N PRO A 401 -19.91 -23.89 -5.08
CA PRO A 401 -20.90 -23.04 -5.72
C PRO A 401 -22.21 -23.78 -6.05
N GLY A 402 -23.30 -23.02 -6.09
CA GLY A 402 -24.64 -23.49 -6.48
C GLY A 402 -24.81 -23.70 -8.00
N PRO A 403 -25.93 -24.32 -8.44
CA PRO A 403 -25.98 -25.05 -9.71
C PRO A 403 -26.42 -24.22 -10.93
N GLY A 404 -25.76 -24.34 -12.12
CA GLY A 404 -26.19 -23.69 -13.39
C GLY A 404 -25.40 -24.15 -14.64
N GLU A 405 -25.83 -23.73 -15.84
CA GLU A 405 -25.20 -24.04 -17.15
C GLU A 405 -24.16 -22.99 -17.58
N LEU A 406 -23.25 -23.39 -18.49
CA LEU A 406 -22.11 -22.59 -18.96
C LEU A 406 -22.50 -21.58 -20.05
N PRO A 407 -21.93 -20.35 -20.07
CA PRO A 407 -22.09 -19.40 -21.17
C PRO A 407 -21.59 -19.92 -22.53
N ASN A 408 -22.30 -19.59 -23.61
CA ASN A 408 -22.03 -20.07 -24.98
C ASN A 408 -20.62 -19.77 -25.54
N TRP A 409 -19.88 -18.79 -25.00
CA TRP A 409 -18.50 -18.51 -25.42
C TRP A 409 -17.49 -19.52 -24.84
N ILE A 410 -17.88 -20.31 -23.83
CA ILE A 410 -17.08 -21.42 -23.29
C ILE A 410 -17.20 -22.65 -24.20
N ALA A 411 -18.39 -22.90 -24.78
CA ALA A 411 -18.64 -24.01 -25.70
C ALA A 411 -17.83 -23.92 -27.01
N SER A 412 -17.26 -22.77 -27.33
CA SER A 412 -16.48 -22.54 -28.56
C SER A 412 -14.98 -22.77 -28.42
N ARG A 413 -14.44 -22.99 -27.20
CA ARG A 413 -13.04 -23.35 -27.00
C ARG A 413 -12.90 -24.86 -26.85
N ARG A 414 -12.09 -25.47 -27.71
CA ARG A 414 -12.15 -26.91 -28.01
C ARG A 414 -11.45 -27.86 -27.04
N GLU A 415 -10.78 -27.40 -25.98
CA GLU A 415 -10.11 -28.31 -25.04
C GLU A 415 -10.38 -27.91 -23.58
N VAL A 416 -11.57 -28.26 -23.10
CA VAL A 416 -11.81 -28.48 -21.67
C VAL A 416 -11.20 -29.84 -21.33
N PHE A 417 -10.23 -29.89 -20.42
CA PHE A 417 -9.57 -31.15 -20.07
C PHE A 417 -10.29 -31.91 -18.95
N ARG A 418 -10.87 -31.21 -17.95
CA ARG A 418 -11.72 -31.83 -16.92
C ARG A 418 -12.80 -30.89 -16.38
N GLU A 419 -13.93 -31.48 -15.99
CA GLU A 419 -15.08 -30.82 -15.37
C GLU A 419 -15.33 -31.40 -13.96
N LYS A 420 -15.74 -30.56 -13.01
CA LYS A 420 -16.24 -31.01 -11.70
C LYS A 420 -17.76 -30.96 -11.69
N HIS A 421 -18.40 -32.08 -11.33
CA HIS A 421 -19.86 -32.17 -11.21
C HIS A 421 -20.30 -32.21 -9.76
N SER A 422 -21.38 -31.51 -9.43
CA SER A 422 -22.11 -31.65 -8.17
C SER A 422 -23.61 -31.64 -8.45
N GLY A 423 -24.35 -32.63 -7.94
CA GLY A 423 -25.79 -32.77 -8.19
C GLY A 423 -26.17 -32.89 -9.68
N GLY A 424 -25.31 -33.51 -10.49
CA GLY A 424 -25.55 -33.70 -11.94
C GLY A 424 -25.25 -32.47 -12.81
N ARG A 425 -24.55 -31.45 -12.30
CA ARG A 425 -24.25 -30.19 -13.02
C ARG A 425 -22.79 -29.78 -12.87
N VAL A 426 -22.26 -29.05 -13.85
CA VAL A 426 -20.87 -28.57 -13.87
C VAL A 426 -20.70 -27.38 -12.92
N VAL A 427 -19.79 -27.49 -11.96
CA VAL A 427 -19.51 -26.45 -10.95
C VAL A 427 -18.08 -25.92 -11.01
N GLY A 428 -17.23 -26.49 -11.86
CA GLY A 428 -15.87 -26.03 -12.09
C GLY A 428 -15.28 -26.59 -13.38
N LEU A 429 -14.44 -25.79 -14.03
CA LEU A 429 -13.78 -26.15 -15.29
C LEU A 429 -12.26 -25.99 -15.14
N ALA A 430 -11.53 -27.00 -15.62
CA ALA A 430 -10.07 -26.99 -15.69
C ALA A 430 -9.60 -27.14 -17.14
N TRP A 431 -8.62 -26.31 -17.49
CA TRP A 431 -8.04 -26.19 -18.83
C TRP A 431 -6.56 -26.53 -18.73
N LYS A 432 -6.04 -27.17 -19.79
CA LYS A 432 -4.61 -27.47 -19.94
C LYS A 432 -3.90 -26.31 -20.62
#